data_AF-A0A2N1TVH6-F1
#
_entry.id   AF-A0A2N1TVH6-F1
#
_cell.length_a   1.000
_cell.length_b   1.000
_cell.length_c   1.000
_cell.angle_alpha   90.00
_cell.angle_beta   90.00
_cell.angle_gamma   90.00
#
_symmetry.space_group_name_H-M   'P 1'
#
loop_
_entity.id
_entity.type
_entity.pdbx_description
1 polymer ?
#
loop_
_entity_poly.entity_id
_entity_poly.type
_entity_poly.pdbx_seq_one_letter_code
_entity_poly.pdbx_strand_id
1 'polypeptide(L)'
;MMNKNTGGFMKKIAYLLVLATCFIGSISFAGPYRAQDAENLKQTYKDTPLALTRLMLDMHLSYFERSAIRFMDVRISPLIVGENHFEVPLEMSFMLTEDQIPLTLRGFEESSGGKMTATPRAVNISVSAETAADGKPFLSMTVMSIFTSNVKSGYDKSLQKAFTAFSKTTTFSPQLHKALPVGQSKKREATANVNNGTWITNMRVDSDNRMQLTGYAIESRLVNQLCRELEKTGSFSELWLHSMTRNVYEKQPVMRFDISGKIISAPGN
;
A
#
# COMPACT_ATOMS: atom_id res chain seq x y z
N MET A 1 38.02 -17.35 -54.56
CA MET A 1 37.60 -17.51 -53.15
C MET A 1 37.71 -16.17 -52.45
N MET A 2 36.60 -15.48 -52.20
CA MET A 2 36.56 -14.24 -51.42
C MET A 2 35.54 -14.43 -50.30
N ASN A 3 36.03 -14.35 -49.07
CA ASN A 3 35.35 -14.74 -47.84
C ASN A 3 34.48 -13.57 -47.33
N LYS A 4 33.15 -13.72 -47.39
CA LYS A 4 32.18 -12.80 -46.79
C LYS A 4 31.93 -13.25 -45.34
N ASN A 5 32.57 -12.64 -44.34
CA ASN A 5 32.15 -12.86 -42.94
C ASN A 5 32.63 -11.83 -41.90
N THR A 6 32.50 -10.53 -42.18
CA THR A 6 32.89 -9.47 -41.21
C THR A 6 31.72 -8.62 -40.69
N GLY A 7 30.50 -8.77 -41.22
CA GLY A 7 29.34 -7.94 -40.83
C GLY A 7 28.62 -8.34 -39.53
N GLY A 8 28.77 -9.58 -39.07
CA GLY A 8 28.05 -10.10 -37.89
C GLY A 8 28.69 -9.73 -36.54
N PHE A 9 30.00 -9.47 -36.52
CA PHE A 9 30.75 -9.25 -35.29
C PHE A 9 30.58 -7.82 -34.76
N MET A 10 30.59 -6.80 -35.63
CA MET A 10 30.41 -5.40 -35.23
C MET A 10 29.00 -5.09 -34.68
N LYS A 11 27.95 -5.74 -35.19
CA LYS A 11 26.58 -5.54 -34.67
C LYS A 11 26.39 -6.11 -33.25
N LYS A 12 27.09 -7.19 -32.91
CA LYS A 12 27.04 -7.79 -31.56
C LYS A 12 27.80 -6.94 -30.54
N ILE A 13 28.91 -6.31 -30.95
CA ILE A 13 29.68 -5.40 -30.09
C ILE A 13 28.89 -4.11 -29.81
N ALA A 14 28.20 -3.55 -30.81
CA ALA A 14 27.36 -2.37 -30.61
C ALA A 14 26.19 -2.64 -29.64
N TYR A 15 25.55 -3.82 -29.71
CA TYR A 15 24.49 -4.21 -28.78
C TYR A 15 25.00 -4.40 -27.34
N LEU A 16 26.20 -4.98 -27.18
CA LEU A 16 26.85 -5.13 -25.88
C LEU A 16 27.25 -3.78 -25.26
N LEU A 17 27.67 -2.81 -26.08
CA LEU A 17 28.03 -1.47 -25.62
C LEU A 17 26.80 -0.67 -25.16
N VAL A 18 25.67 -0.77 -25.87
CA VAL A 18 24.40 -0.13 -25.46
C VAL A 18 23.85 -0.75 -24.17
N LEU A 19 23.89 -2.08 -24.03
CA LEU A 19 23.51 -2.77 -22.79
C LEU A 19 24.42 -2.40 -21.61
N ALA A 20 25.74 -2.25 -21.84
CA ALA A 20 26.67 -1.81 -20.81
C ALA A 20 26.42 -0.35 -20.38
N THR A 21 26.10 0.56 -21.30
CA THR A 21 25.78 1.95 -20.95
C THR A 21 24.43 2.10 -20.24
N CYS A 22 23.43 1.26 -20.55
CA CYS A 22 22.16 1.25 -19.82
C CYS A 22 22.29 0.67 -18.40
N PHE A 23 23.27 -0.21 -18.16
CA PHE A 23 23.54 -0.76 -16.82
C PHE A 23 24.44 0.12 -15.94
N ILE A 24 25.26 1.00 -16.52
CA ILE A 24 26.11 1.91 -15.74
C ILE A 24 25.34 3.18 -15.33
N GLY A 25 24.26 3.54 -16.04
CA GLY A 25 23.42 4.70 -15.72
C GLY A 25 22.46 4.54 -14.53
N SER A 26 22.31 3.35 -13.96
CA SER A 26 21.37 3.09 -12.84
C SER A 26 22.05 2.75 -11.50
N ILE A 27 23.38 2.76 -11.43
CA ILE A 27 24.12 2.39 -10.21
C ILE A 27 24.46 3.62 -9.34
N SER A 28 24.25 4.85 -9.84
CA SER A 28 24.60 6.07 -9.10
C SER A 28 23.55 6.58 -8.10
N PHE A 29 22.45 5.86 -7.86
CA PHE A 29 21.47 6.19 -6.80
C PHE A 29 21.43 5.17 -5.65
N ALA A 30 22.53 4.45 -5.44
CA ALA A 30 22.69 3.54 -4.32
C ALA A 30 24.05 3.76 -3.63
N GLY A 31 24.32 4.99 -3.19
CA GLY A 31 25.47 5.29 -2.36
C GLY A 31 25.44 4.50 -1.03
N PRO A 32 26.60 4.21 -0.41
CA PRO A 32 26.73 3.47 0.84
C PRO A 32 26.20 4.19 2.10
N TYR A 33 25.50 5.31 1.96
CA TYR A 33 25.06 6.23 3.03
C TYR A 33 23.85 5.77 3.86
N ARG A 34 23.48 4.49 3.81
CA ARG A 34 22.13 4.02 4.22
C ARG A 34 21.85 4.00 5.72
N ALA A 35 22.87 3.80 6.57
CA ALA A 35 22.73 3.72 8.02
C ALA A 35 23.31 4.93 8.76
N GLN A 36 24.40 5.51 8.24
CA GLN A 36 25.06 6.68 8.82
C GLN A 36 24.15 7.92 8.82
N ASP A 37 23.34 8.15 7.78
CA ASP A 37 22.46 9.32 7.74
C ASP A 37 21.38 9.30 8.83
N ALA A 38 20.82 8.13 9.14
CA ALA A 38 19.85 7.98 10.21
C ALA A 38 20.47 8.14 11.61
N GLU A 39 21.71 7.69 11.80
CA GLU A 39 22.45 7.88 13.06
C GLU A 39 22.93 9.34 13.24
N ASN A 40 23.40 9.98 12.17
CA ASN A 40 23.79 11.38 12.15
C ASN A 40 22.59 12.30 12.46
N LEU A 41 21.42 11.99 11.89
CA LEU A 41 20.18 12.70 12.22
C LEU A 41 19.82 12.57 13.70
N LYS A 42 19.99 11.37 14.30
CA LYS A 42 19.70 11.14 15.74
C LYS A 42 20.62 11.91 16.70
N GLN A 43 21.89 12.13 16.35
CA GLN A 43 22.85 12.82 17.23
C GLN A 43 22.64 14.34 17.33
N THR A 44 21.94 14.95 16.38
CA THR A 44 21.92 16.42 16.23
C THR A 44 20.80 17.10 17.03
N TYR A 45 19.78 16.38 17.51
CA TYR A 45 18.58 16.99 18.09
C TYR A 45 18.53 16.92 19.64
N LYS A 46 18.18 18.06 20.27
CA LYS A 46 17.81 18.14 21.69
C LYS A 46 16.49 17.42 21.95
N ASP A 47 16.29 16.87 23.16
CA ASP A 47 15.07 16.15 23.56
C ASP A 47 13.88 17.08 23.86
N THR A 48 13.54 17.95 22.91
CA THR A 48 12.32 18.78 22.96
C THR A 48 11.25 18.17 22.06
N PRO A 49 9.94 18.35 22.37
CA PRO A 49 8.86 17.82 21.53
C PRO A 49 8.98 18.23 20.06
N LEU A 50 9.30 19.50 19.80
CA LEU A 50 9.48 20.03 18.45
C LEU A 50 10.64 19.36 17.71
N ALA A 51 11.80 19.24 18.36
CA ALA A 51 12.98 18.64 17.74
C ALA A 51 12.79 17.14 17.45
N LEU A 52 12.18 16.41 18.38
CA LEU A 52 11.88 14.98 18.20
C LEU A 52 10.84 14.76 17.10
N THR A 53 9.80 15.60 17.03
CA THR A 53 8.79 15.56 15.97
C THR A 53 9.43 15.81 14.61
N ARG A 54 10.31 16.83 14.50
CA ARG A 54 11.03 17.11 13.26
C ARG A 54 11.91 15.94 12.82
N LEU A 55 12.68 15.38 13.75
CA LEU A 55 13.49 14.19 13.48
C LEU A 55 12.62 13.03 12.96
N MET A 56 11.47 12.78 13.59
CA MET A 56 10.51 11.76 13.16
C MET A 56 10.01 11.99 11.74
N LEU A 57 9.65 13.23 11.39
CA LEU A 57 9.23 13.59 10.04
C LEU A 57 10.37 13.39 9.03
N ASP A 58 11.58 13.85 9.34
CA ASP A 58 12.76 13.70 8.47
C ASP A 58 13.03 12.21 8.19
N MET A 59 12.92 11.33 9.19
CA MET A 59 13.09 9.89 9.02
C MET A 59 11.97 9.26 8.16
N HIS A 60 10.72 9.67 8.36
CA HIS A 60 9.60 9.18 7.54
C HIS A 60 9.75 9.62 6.09
N LEU A 61 10.04 10.91 5.84
CA LEU A 61 10.27 11.44 4.50
C LEU A 61 11.43 10.71 3.81
N SER A 62 12.56 10.55 4.50
CA SER A 62 13.71 9.81 3.98
C SER A 62 13.36 8.35 3.67
N TYR A 63 12.52 7.69 4.48
CA TYR A 63 12.03 6.35 4.18
C TYR A 63 11.19 6.32 2.90
N PHE A 64 10.17 7.17 2.81
CA PHE A 64 9.23 7.18 1.70
C PHE A 64 9.90 7.55 0.37
N GLU A 65 10.82 8.51 0.37
CA GLU A 65 11.63 8.87 -0.80
C GLU A 65 12.46 7.68 -1.30
N ARG A 66 13.15 6.98 -0.39
CA ARG A 66 13.96 5.79 -0.74
C ARG A 66 13.11 4.62 -1.24
N SER A 67 11.86 4.54 -0.79
CA SER A 67 10.89 3.53 -1.23
C SER A 67 10.08 3.94 -2.46
N ALA A 68 10.39 5.08 -3.08
CA ALA A 68 9.65 5.64 -4.23
C ALA A 68 8.13 5.77 -3.97
N ILE A 69 7.75 6.05 -2.72
CA ILE A 69 6.37 6.33 -2.32
C ILE A 69 6.17 7.84 -2.45
N ARG A 70 5.20 8.27 -3.27
CA ARG A 70 4.94 9.70 -3.47
C ARG A 70 4.16 10.26 -2.29
N PHE A 71 4.90 10.90 -1.38
CA PHE A 71 4.35 11.69 -0.29
C PHE A 71 3.75 13.00 -0.81
N MET A 72 2.55 13.35 -0.36
CA MET A 72 1.77 14.47 -0.90
C MET A 72 1.66 15.63 0.10
N ASP A 73 1.27 15.34 1.34
CA ASP A 73 1.04 16.34 2.38
C ASP A 73 1.20 15.72 3.78
N VAL A 74 1.53 16.56 4.77
CA VAL A 74 1.42 16.23 6.20
C VAL A 74 0.71 17.35 6.93
N ARG A 75 -0.27 16.97 7.74
CA ARG A 75 -0.97 17.88 8.64
C ARG A 75 -0.67 17.47 10.06
N ILE A 76 -0.21 18.43 10.84
CA ILE A 76 0.16 18.21 12.24
C ILE A 76 -0.87 18.90 13.11
N SER A 77 -1.48 18.14 14.02
CA SER A 77 -2.41 18.66 15.00
C SER A 77 -1.67 19.22 16.23
N PRO A 78 -2.33 20.02 17.09
CA PRO A 78 -1.73 20.49 18.33
C PRO A 78 -1.16 19.36 19.19
N LEU A 79 -0.03 19.65 19.83
CA LEU A 79 0.65 18.77 20.78
C LEU A 79 -0.28 18.42 21.94
N ILE A 80 -0.38 17.14 22.27
CA ILE A 80 -1.05 16.66 23.48
C ILE A 80 0.04 16.31 24.50
N VAL A 81 -0.03 16.89 25.69
CA VAL A 81 0.96 16.68 26.75
C VAL A 81 0.31 15.91 27.90
N GLY A 82 0.85 14.74 28.20
CA GLY A 82 0.53 13.98 29.40
C GLY A 82 1.58 14.21 30.49
N GLU A 83 1.39 13.58 31.65
CA GLU A 83 2.29 13.74 32.81
C GLU A 83 3.73 13.30 32.51
N ASN A 84 3.91 12.23 31.74
CA ASN A 84 5.20 11.58 31.50
C ASN A 84 5.54 11.37 30.01
N HIS A 85 4.71 11.90 29.11
CA HIS A 85 4.89 11.74 27.67
C HIS A 85 4.17 12.85 26.91
N PHE A 86 4.45 12.95 25.62
CA PHE A 86 3.69 13.79 24.70
C PHE A 86 3.31 13.00 23.45
N GLU A 87 2.23 13.43 22.82
CA GLU A 87 1.71 12.87 21.59
C GLU A 87 1.54 13.98 20.54
N VAL A 88 1.93 13.67 19.32
CA VAL A 88 1.74 14.53 18.16
C VAL A 88 0.85 13.79 17.17
N PRO A 89 -0.46 14.08 17.15
CA PRO A 89 -1.36 13.56 16.14
C PRO A 89 -1.05 14.20 14.81
N LEU A 90 -1.01 13.38 13.76
CA LEU A 90 -0.73 13.84 12.41
C LEU A 90 -1.45 13.00 11.38
N GLU A 91 -1.61 13.59 10.21
CA GLU A 91 -2.19 12.97 9.03
C GLU A 91 -1.15 13.05 7.91
N MET A 92 -0.82 11.91 7.30
CA MET A 92 0.08 11.83 6.14
C MET A 92 -0.70 11.34 4.93
N SER A 93 -0.59 12.07 3.82
CA SER A 93 -1.23 11.72 2.56
C SER A 93 -0.20 11.23 1.54
N PHE A 94 -0.56 10.17 0.83
CA PHE A 94 0.27 9.49 -0.15
C PHE A 94 -0.50 9.26 -1.44
N MET A 95 0.21 9.34 -2.55
CA MET A 95 -0.23 8.81 -3.84
C MET A 95 0.63 7.60 -4.17
N LEU A 96 0.01 6.44 -4.33
CA LEU A 96 0.75 5.17 -4.43
C LEU A 96 0.00 4.14 -5.26
N THR A 97 0.67 3.07 -5.66
CA THR A 97 0.02 1.88 -6.24
C THR A 97 -0.29 0.86 -5.15
N GLU A 98 -1.18 -0.09 -5.45
CA GLU A 98 -1.63 -1.11 -4.48
C GLU A 98 -0.48 -1.87 -3.79
N ASP A 99 0.56 -2.23 -4.56
CA ASP A 99 1.73 -2.95 -4.06
C ASP A 99 2.60 -2.12 -3.10
N GLN A 100 2.43 -0.80 -3.07
CA GLN A 100 3.14 0.11 -2.17
C GLN A 100 2.41 0.33 -0.83
N ILE A 101 1.16 -0.12 -0.67
CA ILE A 101 0.42 0.02 0.60
C ILE A 101 1.18 -0.65 1.77
N PRO A 102 1.60 -1.93 1.66
CA PRO A 102 2.28 -2.59 2.77
C PRO A 102 3.64 -1.96 3.10
N LEU A 103 4.34 -1.40 2.10
CA LEU A 103 5.59 -0.67 2.28
C LEU A 103 5.36 0.65 3.03
N THR A 104 4.30 1.37 2.68
CA THR A 104 3.93 2.62 3.35
C THR A 104 3.62 2.38 4.84
N LEU A 105 2.84 1.34 5.14
CA LEU A 105 2.52 0.97 6.53
C LEU A 105 3.76 0.48 7.30
N ARG A 106 4.69 -0.19 6.63
CA ARG A 106 5.97 -0.61 7.24
C ARG A 106 6.85 0.60 7.58
N GLY A 107 6.79 1.67 6.80
CA GLY A 107 7.51 2.91 7.07
C GLY A 107 7.25 3.47 8.46
N PHE A 108 6.01 3.40 8.96
CA PHE A 108 5.69 3.87 10.33
C PHE A 108 6.40 3.04 11.42
N GLU A 109 6.60 1.74 11.20
CA GLU A 109 7.39 0.90 12.10
C GLU A 109 8.89 1.20 11.96
N GLU A 110 9.41 1.14 10.73
CA GLU A 110 10.86 1.15 10.45
C GLU A 110 11.51 2.53 10.58
N SER A 111 10.74 3.60 10.40
CA SER A 111 11.22 4.98 10.53
C SER A 111 10.91 5.61 11.90
N SER A 112 10.58 4.78 12.89
CA SER A 112 10.46 5.21 14.29
C SER A 112 11.83 5.52 14.91
N GLY A 113 11.98 6.72 15.47
CA GLY A 113 13.25 7.31 15.89
C GLY A 113 13.90 6.74 17.14
N GLY A 114 13.39 5.64 17.69
CA GLY A 114 13.81 5.06 18.97
C GLY A 114 13.45 5.91 20.20
N LYS A 115 13.29 7.23 20.04
CA LYS A 115 12.78 8.17 21.06
C LYS A 115 11.28 8.43 20.93
N MET A 116 10.71 8.11 19.79
CA MET A 116 9.28 8.16 19.54
C MET A 116 8.87 6.94 18.72
N THR A 117 7.62 6.51 18.91
CA THR A 117 6.98 5.50 18.07
C THR A 117 5.91 6.17 17.21
N ALA A 118 5.81 5.75 15.96
CA ALA A 118 4.73 6.17 15.07
C ALA A 118 3.69 5.07 14.98
N THR A 119 2.46 5.36 15.40
CA THR A 119 1.38 4.38 15.43
C THR A 119 0.25 4.82 14.49
N PRO A 120 0.09 4.17 13.32
CA PRO A 120 -1.10 4.34 12.49
C PRO A 120 -2.36 4.01 13.29
N ARG A 121 -3.33 4.92 13.28
CA ARG A 121 -4.62 4.78 13.95
C ARG A 121 -5.73 4.53 12.96
N ALA A 122 -5.77 5.29 11.86
CA ALA A 122 -6.80 5.13 10.85
C ALA A 122 -6.18 5.26 9.47
N VAL A 123 -6.79 4.58 8.50
CA VAL A 123 -6.36 4.59 7.10
C VAL A 123 -7.57 4.78 6.21
N ASN A 124 -7.46 5.68 5.25
CA ASN A 124 -8.43 5.83 4.17
C ASN A 124 -7.71 5.67 2.84
N ILE A 125 -8.26 4.85 1.96
CA ILE A 125 -7.73 4.59 0.62
C ILE A 125 -8.86 4.73 -0.37
N SER A 126 -8.60 5.51 -1.42
CA SER A 126 -9.54 5.68 -2.54
C SER A 126 -8.81 5.56 -3.86
N VAL A 127 -9.48 4.97 -4.85
CA VAL A 127 -8.98 4.88 -6.22
C VAL A 127 -9.02 6.25 -6.87
N SER A 128 -7.88 6.70 -7.40
CA SER A 128 -7.75 7.90 -8.20
C SER A 128 -8.27 7.68 -9.62
N ALA A 129 -8.61 8.77 -10.31
CA ALA A 129 -8.88 8.75 -11.74
C ALA A 129 -7.59 8.58 -12.57
N GLU A 130 -6.42 8.84 -11.98
CA GLU A 130 -5.13 8.69 -12.63
C GLU A 130 -4.62 7.24 -12.57
N THR A 131 -3.92 6.82 -13.61
CA THR A 131 -3.29 5.51 -13.70
C THR A 131 -1.78 5.63 -13.86
N ALA A 132 -1.05 4.67 -13.30
CA ALA A 132 0.36 4.50 -13.55
C ALA A 132 0.60 4.03 -15.00
N ALA A 133 1.85 4.09 -15.45
CA ALA A 133 2.24 3.67 -16.80
C ALA A 133 1.94 2.19 -17.09
N ASP A 134 1.85 1.34 -16.06
CA ASP A 134 1.47 -0.07 -16.17
C ASP A 134 -0.06 -0.29 -16.21
N GLY A 135 -0.85 0.79 -16.21
CA GLY A 135 -2.31 0.77 -16.27
C GLY A 135 -2.99 0.56 -14.92
N LYS A 136 -2.25 0.36 -13.83
CA LYS A 136 -2.84 0.26 -12.50
C LYS A 136 -3.33 1.63 -12.02
N PRO A 137 -4.45 1.69 -11.27
CA PRO A 137 -4.88 2.94 -10.69
C PRO A 137 -3.87 3.43 -9.65
N PHE A 138 -3.64 4.74 -9.62
CA PHE A 138 -3.10 5.37 -8.42
C PHE A 138 -4.16 5.35 -7.32
N LEU A 139 -3.68 5.25 -6.08
CA LEU A 139 -4.50 5.29 -4.89
C LEU A 139 -4.12 6.54 -4.10
N SER A 140 -5.14 7.27 -3.67
CA SER A 140 -5.01 8.31 -2.66
C SER A 140 -5.18 7.67 -1.30
N MET A 141 -4.08 7.53 -0.57
CA MET A 141 -4.03 6.95 0.78
C MET A 141 -3.75 8.04 1.80
N THR A 142 -4.56 8.11 2.85
CA THR A 142 -4.35 8.98 4.00
C THR A 142 -4.21 8.14 5.25
N VAL A 143 -3.17 8.37 6.02
CA VAL A 143 -2.88 7.68 7.28
C VAL A 143 -2.92 8.69 8.41
N MET A 144 -3.88 8.50 9.31
CA MET A 144 -3.88 9.19 10.60
C MET A 144 -2.97 8.42 11.54
N SER A 145 -1.96 9.09 12.08
CA SER A 145 -0.95 8.48 12.95
C SER A 145 -0.73 9.34 14.19
N ILE A 146 -0.17 8.73 15.22
CA ILE A 146 0.28 9.44 16.42
C ILE A 146 1.77 9.15 16.59
N PHE A 147 2.57 10.20 16.67
CA PHE A 147 3.91 10.10 17.20
C PHE A 147 3.85 10.23 18.72
N THR A 148 4.25 9.19 19.45
CA THR A 148 4.28 9.22 20.93
C THR A 148 5.70 9.07 21.44
N SER A 149 6.05 9.85 22.47
CA SER A 149 7.33 9.71 23.17
C SER A 149 7.34 8.53 24.14
N ASN A 150 6.21 7.86 24.35
CA ASN A 150 6.10 6.69 25.20
C ASN A 150 6.45 5.41 24.43
N VAL A 151 7.74 5.12 24.32
CA VAL A 151 8.29 3.99 23.53
C VAL A 151 7.93 2.60 24.12
N LYS A 152 7.29 2.53 25.30
CA LYS A 152 6.92 1.26 25.94
C LYS A 152 5.76 0.54 25.26
N SER A 153 4.92 1.24 24.49
CA SER A 153 3.89 0.60 23.68
C SER A 153 4.52 0.03 22.41
N GLY A 154 4.58 -1.30 22.31
CA GLY A 154 5.00 -1.97 21.07
C GLY A 154 4.13 -1.55 19.88
N TYR A 155 4.69 -1.66 18.67
CA TYR A 155 3.97 -1.34 17.44
C TYR A 155 2.88 -2.39 17.14
N ASP A 156 1.64 -1.94 16.97
CA ASP A 156 0.54 -2.81 16.59
C ASP A 156 0.58 -3.17 15.10
N LYS A 157 0.97 -4.41 14.79
CA LYS A 157 1.08 -4.94 13.42
C LYS A 157 -0.25 -5.37 12.80
N SER A 158 -1.38 -5.23 13.51
CA SER A 158 -2.68 -5.74 13.06
C SER A 158 -3.10 -5.16 11.72
N LEU A 159 -2.90 -3.86 11.54
CA LEU A 159 -3.21 -3.16 10.30
C LEU A 159 -2.37 -3.71 9.14
N GLN A 160 -1.07 -3.84 9.33
CA GLN A 160 -0.17 -4.40 8.31
C GLN A 160 -0.55 -5.85 7.93
N LYS A 161 -0.90 -6.68 8.91
CA LYS A 161 -1.37 -8.04 8.69
C LYS A 161 -2.70 -8.07 7.92
N ALA A 162 -3.66 -7.25 8.32
CA ALA A 162 -4.95 -7.14 7.65
C ALA A 162 -4.80 -6.68 6.20
N PHE A 163 -3.93 -5.72 5.92
CA PHE A 163 -3.64 -5.29 4.55
C PHE A 163 -2.95 -6.37 3.72
N THR A 164 -2.03 -7.12 4.31
CA THR A 164 -1.37 -8.25 3.64
C THR A 164 -2.36 -9.38 3.33
N ALA A 165 -3.34 -9.60 4.20
CA ALA A 165 -4.43 -10.54 3.97
C ALA A 165 -5.37 -10.04 2.88
N PHE A 166 -5.78 -8.78 2.96
CA PHE A 166 -6.61 -8.10 1.97
C PHE A 166 -6.01 -8.21 0.55
N SER A 167 -4.73 -7.87 0.39
CA SER A 167 -4.05 -7.85 -0.92
C SER A 167 -3.87 -9.24 -1.55
N LYS A 168 -4.10 -10.32 -0.80
CA LYS A 168 -4.14 -11.70 -1.32
C LYS A 168 -5.53 -12.10 -1.81
N THR A 169 -6.56 -11.36 -1.39
CA THR A 169 -7.95 -11.76 -1.52
C THR A 169 -8.69 -10.92 -2.56
N THR A 170 -8.30 -9.65 -2.69
CA THR A 170 -8.90 -8.71 -3.63
C THR A 170 -7.86 -7.66 -4.04
N THR A 171 -8.28 -6.70 -4.86
CA THR A 171 -7.42 -5.68 -5.47
C THR A 171 -8.16 -4.35 -5.62
N PHE A 172 -7.43 -3.26 -5.81
CA PHE A 172 -8.01 -1.98 -6.22
C PHE A 172 -8.12 -1.82 -7.74
N SER A 173 -7.52 -2.73 -8.52
CA SER A 173 -7.52 -2.66 -9.97
C SER A 173 -8.82 -3.23 -10.56
N PRO A 174 -9.53 -2.49 -11.43
CA PRO A 174 -10.74 -2.99 -12.09
C PRO A 174 -10.50 -4.31 -12.82
N GLN A 175 -11.38 -5.29 -12.60
CA GLN A 175 -11.26 -6.65 -13.18
C GLN A 175 -12.15 -6.87 -14.40
N LEU A 176 -12.49 -5.79 -15.11
CA LEU A 176 -13.40 -5.83 -16.27
C LEU A 176 -12.77 -6.48 -17.53
N HIS A 177 -11.45 -6.69 -17.54
CA HIS A 177 -10.74 -7.30 -18.65
C HIS A 177 -10.88 -8.83 -18.66
N LYS A 178 -12.09 -9.29 -19.00
CA LYS A 178 -12.41 -10.58 -19.62
C LYS A 178 -13.91 -10.63 -19.98
N ALA A 179 -14.40 -9.62 -20.69
CA ALA A 179 -15.56 -9.83 -21.54
C ALA A 179 -15.16 -10.80 -22.65
N LEU A 180 -15.29 -12.10 -22.38
CA LEU A 180 -15.25 -13.12 -23.43
C LEU A 180 -16.27 -12.70 -24.50
N PRO A 181 -15.93 -12.79 -25.80
CA PRO A 181 -16.91 -12.54 -26.85
C PRO A 181 -18.12 -13.44 -26.60
N VAL A 182 -19.28 -12.81 -26.54
CA VAL A 182 -20.59 -13.45 -26.38
C VAL A 182 -20.71 -14.54 -27.45
N GLY A 183 -20.63 -15.82 -27.05
CA GLY A 183 -20.74 -16.93 -28.00
C GLY A 183 -20.01 -18.25 -27.67
N GLN A 184 -19.26 -18.38 -26.57
CA GLN A 184 -18.66 -19.67 -26.20
C GLN A 184 -19.14 -20.18 -24.84
N SER A 185 -20.35 -20.74 -24.85
CA SER A 185 -20.80 -21.73 -23.86
C SER A 185 -20.02 -23.04 -24.03
N LYS A 186 -18.76 -23.05 -23.59
CA LYS A 186 -18.07 -24.31 -23.26
C LYS A 186 -17.88 -24.36 -21.76
N LYS A 187 -18.50 -25.37 -21.14
CA LYS A 187 -18.23 -25.87 -19.78
C LYS A 187 -16.72 -25.84 -19.52
N ARG A 188 -16.24 -24.77 -18.90
CA ARG A 188 -15.04 -24.81 -18.08
C ARG A 188 -15.58 -24.89 -16.67
N GLU A 189 -15.44 -26.05 -16.05
CA GLU A 189 -15.22 -26.14 -14.62
C GLU A 189 -14.00 -25.26 -14.32
N ALA A 190 -14.26 -23.97 -14.15
CA ALA A 190 -13.26 -23.01 -13.75
C ALA A 190 -13.01 -23.30 -12.27
N THR A 191 -11.89 -23.95 -12.00
CA THR A 191 -11.15 -23.70 -10.77
C THR A 191 -11.08 -22.19 -10.60
N ALA A 192 -11.93 -21.68 -9.72
CA ALA A 192 -12.11 -20.26 -9.46
C ALA A 192 -10.85 -19.74 -8.77
N ASN A 193 -9.82 -19.46 -9.55
CA ASN A 193 -8.69 -18.69 -9.08
C ASN A 193 -9.23 -17.32 -8.66
N VAL A 194 -8.90 -16.98 -7.41
CA VAL A 194 -9.41 -15.91 -6.52
C VAL A 194 -9.31 -14.48 -7.08
N ASN A 195 -8.75 -14.29 -8.27
CA ASN A 195 -8.39 -12.97 -8.78
C ASN A 195 -9.28 -12.43 -9.91
N ASN A 196 -10.32 -13.14 -10.34
CA ASN A 196 -11.08 -12.71 -11.54
C ASN A 196 -12.47 -12.23 -11.16
N GLY A 197 -12.59 -10.92 -10.89
CA GLY A 197 -13.88 -10.23 -11.02
C GLY A 197 -14.42 -9.52 -9.78
N THR A 198 -13.63 -9.29 -8.73
CA THR A 198 -13.96 -8.31 -7.67
C THR A 198 -12.83 -7.30 -7.52
N TRP A 199 -13.18 -6.05 -7.23
CA TRP A 199 -12.21 -5.00 -6.92
C TRP A 199 -12.83 -3.96 -6.00
N ILE A 200 -11.97 -3.27 -5.26
CA ILE A 200 -12.32 -2.24 -4.29
C ILE A 200 -12.05 -0.87 -4.87
N THR A 201 -12.87 0.11 -4.51
CA THR A 201 -12.71 1.51 -4.91
C THR A 201 -12.51 2.44 -3.73
N ASN A 202 -12.99 2.05 -2.56
CA ASN A 202 -12.76 2.74 -1.31
C ASN A 202 -12.56 1.73 -0.18
N MET A 203 -11.58 2.01 0.68
CA MET A 203 -11.37 1.33 1.94
C MET A 203 -11.15 2.35 3.04
N ARG A 204 -11.84 2.18 4.16
CA ARG A 204 -11.60 2.93 5.39
C ARG A 204 -11.36 1.95 6.52
N VAL A 205 -10.35 2.23 7.33
CA VAL A 205 -10.09 1.58 8.61
C VAL A 205 -10.05 2.65 9.68
N ASP A 206 -10.93 2.55 10.66
CA ASP A 206 -11.02 3.47 11.79
C ASP A 206 -10.13 3.03 12.96
N SER A 207 -9.92 3.93 13.92
CA SER A 207 -9.04 3.70 15.09
C SER A 207 -9.52 2.63 16.06
N ASP A 208 -10.76 2.18 15.93
CA ASP A 208 -11.33 1.06 16.68
C ASP A 208 -11.25 -0.27 15.90
N ASN A 209 -10.40 -0.31 14.86
CA ASN A 209 -10.17 -1.45 13.98
C ASN A 209 -11.39 -1.85 13.14
N ARG A 210 -12.37 -0.96 12.98
CA ARG A 210 -13.47 -1.19 12.03
C ARG A 210 -13.05 -0.87 10.62
N MET A 211 -13.25 -1.82 9.73
CA MET A 211 -13.01 -1.71 8.29
C MET A 211 -14.33 -1.51 7.56
N GLN A 212 -14.34 -0.64 6.57
CA GLN A 212 -15.41 -0.46 5.60
C GLN A 212 -14.82 -0.52 4.18
N LEU A 213 -15.43 -1.31 3.31
CA LEU A 213 -15.03 -1.53 1.94
C LEU A 213 -16.20 -1.23 1.02
N THR A 214 -15.95 -0.44 -0.02
CA THR A 214 -16.86 -0.29 -1.15
C THR A 214 -16.18 -0.75 -2.41
N GLY A 215 -16.83 -1.66 -3.13
CA GLY A 215 -16.26 -2.27 -4.32
C GLY A 215 -17.30 -2.70 -5.34
N TYR A 216 -16.81 -3.36 -6.37
CA TYR A 216 -17.59 -3.89 -7.47
C TYR A 216 -17.20 -5.34 -7.73
N ALA A 217 -18.16 -6.11 -8.20
CA ALA A 217 -17.97 -7.45 -8.68
C ALA A 217 -18.68 -7.64 -10.02
N ILE A 218 -18.16 -8.52 -10.89
CA ILE A 218 -18.83 -8.84 -12.17
C ILE A 218 -20.18 -9.52 -11.90
N GLU A 219 -20.25 -10.38 -10.87
CA GLU A 219 -21.44 -11.15 -10.51
C GLU A 219 -21.64 -11.18 -8.98
N SER A 220 -22.88 -11.35 -8.54
CA SER A 220 -23.23 -11.44 -7.11
C SER A 220 -22.55 -12.62 -6.41
N ARG A 221 -22.35 -13.74 -7.13
CA ARG A 221 -21.59 -14.91 -6.67
C ARG A 221 -20.21 -14.54 -6.16
N LEU A 222 -19.53 -13.64 -6.85
CA LEU A 222 -18.16 -13.26 -6.53
C LEU A 222 -18.07 -12.41 -5.26
N VAL A 223 -19.12 -11.64 -4.93
CA VAL A 223 -19.23 -10.91 -3.65
C VAL A 223 -19.28 -11.90 -2.48
N ASN A 224 -20.13 -12.92 -2.57
CA ASN A 224 -20.22 -13.96 -1.54
C ASN A 224 -18.91 -14.76 -1.40
N GLN A 225 -18.23 -15.01 -2.52
CA GLN A 225 -16.92 -15.66 -2.50
C GLN A 225 -15.88 -14.77 -1.80
N LEU A 226 -15.84 -13.47 -2.11
CA LEU A 226 -14.95 -12.50 -1.45
C LEU A 226 -15.15 -12.51 0.07
N CYS A 227 -16.39 -12.45 0.56
CA CYS A 227 -16.66 -12.51 2.00
C CYS A 227 -16.07 -13.76 2.65
N ARG A 228 -16.28 -14.94 2.04
CA ARG A 228 -15.75 -16.22 2.55
C ARG A 228 -14.22 -16.25 2.54
N GLU A 229 -13.58 -15.71 1.52
CA GLU A 229 -12.13 -15.67 1.47
C GLU A 229 -11.55 -14.70 2.50
N LEU A 230 -12.19 -13.55 2.71
CA LEU A 230 -11.82 -12.61 3.77
C LEU A 230 -11.95 -13.27 5.16
N GLU A 231 -13.02 -14.02 5.41
CA GLU A 231 -13.20 -14.79 6.65
C GLU A 231 -12.07 -15.81 6.85
N LYS A 232 -11.70 -16.55 5.80
CA LYS A 232 -10.62 -17.55 5.85
C LYS A 232 -9.25 -16.97 6.17
N THR A 233 -9.03 -15.68 5.96
CA THR A 233 -7.76 -15.04 6.31
C THR A 233 -7.50 -15.01 7.82
N GLY A 234 -8.54 -15.17 8.64
CA GLY A 234 -8.44 -15.04 10.10
C GLY A 234 -7.98 -13.67 10.58
N SER A 235 -7.96 -12.64 9.70
CA SER A 235 -7.55 -11.28 10.05
C SER A 235 -8.72 -10.41 10.51
N PHE A 236 -9.96 -10.91 10.38
CA PHE A 236 -11.19 -10.20 10.71
C PHE A 236 -12.05 -11.04 11.66
N SER A 237 -12.54 -10.46 12.76
CA SER A 237 -13.41 -11.14 13.73
C SER A 237 -14.88 -11.15 13.31
N GLU A 238 -15.28 -10.12 12.56
CA GLU A 238 -16.64 -9.91 12.08
C GLU A 238 -16.57 -9.39 10.65
N LEU A 239 -17.46 -9.88 9.78
CA LEU A 239 -17.64 -9.41 8.41
C LEU A 239 -19.14 -9.35 8.10
N TRP A 240 -19.58 -8.22 7.57
CA TRP A 240 -20.98 -7.94 7.28
C TRP A 240 -21.11 -7.36 5.87
N LEU A 241 -21.86 -8.04 5.00
CA LEU A 241 -22.28 -7.50 3.71
C LEU A 241 -23.52 -6.62 3.92
N HIS A 242 -23.35 -5.30 3.83
CA HIS A 242 -24.44 -4.33 4.06
C HIS A 242 -25.34 -4.17 2.85
N SER A 243 -24.72 -4.06 1.67
CA SER A 243 -25.45 -3.77 0.45
C SER A 243 -24.85 -4.54 -0.72
N MET A 244 -25.71 -4.93 -1.66
CA MET A 244 -25.32 -5.49 -2.93
C MET A 244 -26.36 -5.07 -3.97
N THR A 245 -25.97 -4.18 -4.88
CA THR A 245 -26.87 -3.52 -5.83
C THR A 245 -26.32 -3.61 -7.25
N ARG A 246 -27.21 -3.72 -8.25
CA ARG A 246 -26.80 -3.66 -9.66
C ARG A 246 -26.37 -2.24 -10.00
N ASN A 247 -25.26 -2.12 -10.70
CA ASN A 247 -24.72 -0.86 -11.18
C ASN A 247 -24.12 -1.05 -12.58
N VAL A 248 -23.67 0.04 -13.19
CA VAL A 248 -22.93 0.04 -14.46
C VAL A 248 -21.59 0.70 -14.23
N TYR A 249 -20.50 -0.03 -14.51
CA TYR A 249 -19.13 0.49 -14.45
C TYR A 249 -18.53 0.34 -15.83
N GLU A 250 -18.04 1.44 -16.42
CA GLU A 250 -17.52 1.48 -17.79
C GLU A 250 -18.43 0.80 -18.83
N LYS A 251 -19.74 1.07 -18.76
CA LYS A 251 -20.79 0.49 -19.62
C LYS A 251 -21.00 -1.03 -19.45
N GLN A 252 -20.37 -1.67 -18.47
CA GLN A 252 -20.60 -3.08 -18.13
C GLN A 252 -21.48 -3.21 -16.89
N PRO A 253 -22.46 -4.12 -16.89
CA PRO A 253 -23.25 -4.40 -15.69
C PRO A 253 -22.37 -5.06 -14.63
N VAL A 254 -22.43 -4.53 -13.41
CA VAL A 254 -21.65 -5.00 -12.26
C VAL A 254 -22.52 -4.99 -11.00
N MET A 255 -22.06 -5.66 -9.96
CA MET A 255 -22.62 -5.61 -8.61
C MET A 255 -21.77 -4.68 -7.74
N ARG A 256 -22.30 -3.52 -7.37
CA ARG A 256 -21.70 -2.68 -6.32
C ARG A 256 -22.00 -3.32 -4.97
N PHE A 257 -21.01 -3.40 -4.09
CA PHE A 257 -21.18 -3.92 -2.74
C PHE A 257 -20.54 -3.02 -1.70
N ASP A 258 -21.08 -3.10 -0.48
CA ASP A 258 -20.49 -2.50 0.72
C ASP A 258 -20.32 -3.58 1.80
N ILE A 259 -19.10 -3.76 2.27
CA ILE A 259 -18.75 -4.71 3.34
C ILE A 259 -18.18 -3.91 4.51
N SER A 260 -18.57 -4.26 5.73
CA SER A 260 -17.83 -3.85 6.92
C SER A 260 -17.25 -5.04 7.64
N GLY A 261 -16.26 -4.80 8.48
CA GLY A 261 -15.74 -5.81 9.37
C GLY A 261 -14.90 -5.23 10.49
N LYS A 262 -14.35 -6.09 11.33
CA LYS A 262 -13.47 -5.68 12.43
C LYS A 262 -12.15 -6.44 12.34
N ILE A 263 -11.04 -5.73 12.27
CA ILE A 263 -9.70 -6.30 12.26
C ILE A 263 -9.39 -6.88 13.64
N ILE A 264 -8.83 -8.09 13.66
CA ILE A 264 -8.36 -8.71 14.90
C ILE A 264 -7.07 -8.02 15.32
N SER A 265 -7.11 -7.36 16.47
CA SER A 265 -5.89 -6.83 17.09
C SER A 265 -4.97 -7.96 17.49
N ALA A 266 -3.67 -7.82 17.22
CA ALA A 266 -2.64 -8.69 17.75
C ALA A 266 -2.76 -8.66 19.29
N PRO A 267 -2.68 -9.82 19.97
CA PRO A 267 -2.58 -9.82 21.41
C PRO A 267 -1.38 -8.95 21.79
N GLY A 268 -1.61 -7.99 22.69
CA GLY A 268 -0.52 -7.18 23.24
C GLY A 268 0.51 -8.12 23.88
N ASN A 269 1.77 -7.98 23.48
CA ASN A 269 2.89 -8.63 24.18
C ASN A 269 3.09 -7.98 25.55
#